data_AF-A0A6L7U6S7-F1
#
_entry.id   AF-A0A6L7U6S7-F1
#
_cell.length_a   1.000
_cell.length_b   1.000
_cell.length_c   1.000
_cell.angle_alpha   90.00
_cell.angle_beta   90.00
_cell.angle_gamma   90.00
#
_symmetry.space_group_name_H-M   'P 1'
#
loop_
_entity.id
_entity.type
_entity.pdbx_description
1 polymer ?
#
loop_
_entity_poly.entity_id
_entity_poly.type
_entity_poly.pdbx_seq_one_letter_code
_entity_poly.pdbx_strand_id
1 'polypeptide(L)' 'MKIYRAAAFAAKIGVHKNTIKAWSLNGKLPARRTPSGHRYYTDADVDRFFGAERDPPELGRTVVYCRVSSRAQGDDLRSQ' A
#
# COMPACT_ATOMS: atom_id res chain seq x y z
N MET A 1 -12.28 14.28 15.87
CA MET A 1 -11.27 13.90 14.86
C MET A 1 -10.22 13.02 15.52
N LYS A 2 -10.20 11.71 15.25
CA LYS A 2 -9.24 10.80 15.88
C LYS A 2 -7.96 10.75 15.06
N ILE A 3 -6.83 10.80 15.76
CA ILE A 3 -5.49 10.73 15.15
C ILE A 3 -4.90 9.35 15.44
N TYR A 4 -4.36 8.71 14.42
CA TYR A 4 -3.76 7.39 14.47
C TYR A 4 -2.27 7.47 14.17
N ARG A 5 -1.47 6.74 14.95
CA ARG A 5 -0.09 6.43 14.56
C ARG A 5 -0.11 5.42 13.42
N ALA A 6 0.98 5.36 12.63
CA ALA A 6 1.08 4.45 11.49
C ALA A 6 0.70 2.99 11.79
N ALA A 7 1.07 2.46 12.95
CA ALA A 7 0.72 1.09 13.34
C ALA A 7 -0.78 0.90 13.59
N ALA A 8 -1.41 1.84 14.30
CA ALA A 8 -2.85 1.79 14.58
C ALA A 8 -3.68 1.97 13.29
N PHE A 9 -3.22 2.86 12.40
CA PHE A 9 -3.84 3.05 11.09
C PHE A 9 -3.71 1.78 10.23
N ALA A 10 -2.52 1.16 10.20
CA ALA A 10 -2.28 -0.08 9.48
C ALA A 10 -3.21 -1.21 9.94
N ALA A 11 -3.37 -1.38 11.26
CA ALA A 11 -4.28 -2.36 11.84
C ALA A 11 -5.74 -2.09 11.45
N LYS A 12 -6.16 -0.82 11.41
CA LYS A 12 -7.54 -0.43 11.05
C LYS A 12 -7.88 -0.74 9.60
N ILE A 13 -6.92 -0.59 8.68
CA ILE A 13 -7.14 -0.89 7.25
C ILE A 13 -6.65 -2.29 6.83
N GLY A 14 -6.20 -3.12 7.78
CA GLY A 14 -5.81 -4.50 7.51
C GLY A 14 -4.49 -4.68 6.74
N VAL A 15 -3.54 -3.76 6.85
CA VAL A 15 -2.22 -3.86 6.18
C VAL A 15 -1.06 -3.83 7.16
N HIS A 16 0.13 -4.21 6.69
CA HIS A 16 1.33 -4.11 7.51
C HIS A 16 1.83 -2.66 7.65
N LYS A 17 2.40 -2.30 8.81
CA LYS A 17 2.93 -0.96 9.10
C LYS A 17 3.95 -0.45 8.08
N ASN A 18 4.72 -1.33 7.44
CA ASN A 18 5.68 -0.94 6.41
C ASN A 18 4.99 -0.53 5.11
N THR A 19 3.83 -1.12 4.79
CA THR A 19 3.01 -0.72 3.64
C THR A 19 2.55 0.72 3.79
N ILE A 20 2.11 1.12 4.99
CA ILE A 20 1.75 2.51 5.29
C ILE A 20 2.93 3.47 5.10
N LYS A 21 4.14 3.07 5.53
CA LYS A 21 5.35 3.87 5.31
C LYS A 21 5.67 4.02 3.82
N ALA A 22 5.61 2.91 3.06
CA ALA A 22 5.85 2.91 1.62
C ALA A 22 4.82 3.80 0.89
N TRP A 23 3.54 3.68 1.23
CA TRP A 23 2.49 4.53 0.67
C TRP A 23 2.65 6.00 1.02
N SER A 24 3.11 6.32 2.22
CA SER A 24 3.46 7.69 2.59
C SER A 24 4.66 8.23 1.81
N LEU A 25 5.62 7.39 1.43
CA LEU A 25 6.77 7.78 0.61
C LEU A 25 6.39 7.96 -0.87
N ASN A 26 5.53 7.07 -1.38
CA ASN A 26 5.05 7.08 -2.76
C ASN A 26 3.90 8.07 -3.00
N GLY A 27 3.47 8.82 -1.99
CA GLY A 27 2.40 9.82 -2.11
C GLY A 27 0.97 9.27 -2.12
N LYS A 28 0.77 7.94 -2.00
CA LYS A 28 -0.56 7.30 -1.92
C LYS A 28 -1.31 7.67 -0.63
N LEU A 29 -0.59 7.93 0.46
CA LEU A 29 -1.14 8.45 1.71
C LEU A 29 -0.49 9.79 2.06
N PRO A 30 -1.22 10.69 2.75
CA PRO A 30 -0.68 12.00 3.12
C PRO A 30 0.52 11.86 4.06
N ALA A 31 1.62 12.54 3.74
CA ALA A 31 2.87 12.51 4.49
C ALA A 31 2.86 13.48 5.70
N ARG A 32 1.76 13.53 6.46
CA ARG A 32 1.61 14.41 7.62
C ARG A 32 2.50 13.95 8.78
N ARG A 33 3.10 14.92 9.49
CA ARG A 33 3.98 14.66 10.64
C ARG A 33 3.59 15.52 11.84
N THR A 34 3.74 14.95 13.03
CA THR A 34 3.65 15.69 14.29
C THR A 34 4.86 16.62 14.45
N PRO A 35 4.80 17.62 15.35
CA PRO A 35 5.99 18.42 15.69
C PRO A 35 7.18 17.57 16.16
N SER A 36 6.90 16.41 16.77
CA SER A 36 7.90 15.42 17.15
C SER A 36 8.42 14.54 15.99
N GLY A 37 7.97 14.78 14.75
CA GLY A 37 8.45 14.11 13.53
C GLY A 37 7.79 12.77 13.17
N HIS A 38 6.82 12.28 13.95
CA HIS A 38 6.13 11.02 13.68
C HIS A 38 5.00 11.19 12.66
N ARG A 39 4.81 10.18 11.80
CA ARG A 39 3.67 10.15 10.87
C ARG A 39 2.36 9.89 11.60
N TYR A 40 1.31 10.62 11.21
CA TYR A 40 -0.03 10.43 11.74
C TYR A 40 -1.09 10.45 10.62
N TYR A 41 -2.21 9.79 10.89
CA TYR A 41 -3.33 9.62 9.96
C TYR A 41 -4.64 9.90 10.68
N THR A 42 -5.70 10.21 9.95
CA THR A 42 -7.01 10.60 10.50
C THR A 42 -8.10 9.63 10.05
N ASP A 43 -9.29 9.73 10.65
CA ASP A 43 -10.46 8.98 10.16
C ASP A 43 -10.77 9.29 8.69
N ALA A 44 -10.62 10.53 8.26
CA ALA A 44 -10.80 10.91 6.85
C ALA A 44 -9.81 10.19 5.91
N ASP A 45 -8.60 9.87 6.38
CA ASP A 45 -7.64 9.10 5.58
C ASP A 45 -8.06 7.61 5.48
N VAL A 46 -8.79 7.09 6.47
CA VAL A 46 -9.40 5.75 6.44
C VAL A 46 -10.58 5.74 5.47
N ASP A 47 -11.47 6.70 5.60
CA ASP A 47 -12.65 6.83 4.74
C ASP A 47 -12.23 7.07 3.29
N ARG A 48 -11.17 7.85 3.06
CA ARG A 48 -10.56 8.00 1.74
C ARG A 48 -9.98 6.68 1.25
N PHE A 49 -9.33 5.88 2.10
CA PHE A 49 -8.79 4.60 1.66
C PHE A 49 -9.88 3.62 1.21
N PHE A 50 -10.97 3.51 1.97
CA PHE A 50 -12.10 2.63 1.61
C PHE A 50 -13.02 3.24 0.54
N GLY A 51 -13.10 4.57 0.44
CA GLY A 51 -13.93 5.28 -0.52
C GLY A 51 -13.24 5.58 -1.86
N ALA A 52 -11.90 5.60 -1.91
CA ALA A 52 -11.11 5.83 -3.12
C ALA A 52 -10.98 4.59 -4.03
N GLU A 53 -11.67 3.49 -3.73
CA GLU A 53 -11.92 2.43 -4.72
C GLU A 53 -12.84 2.88 -5.87
N ARG A 54 -13.37 4.12 -5.82
CA ARG A 54 -14.19 4.71 -6.90
C ARG A 54 -13.41 5.42 -8.01
N ASP A 55 -12.13 5.70 -7.82
CA ASP A 55 -11.27 6.12 -8.92
C ASP A 55 -10.46 4.90 -9.39
N PRO A 56 -10.61 4.45 -10.65
CA PRO A 56 -9.77 3.39 -11.18
C PRO A 56 -8.31 3.79 -10.98
N PRO A 57 -7.43 2.93 -10.45
CA PRO A 57 -6.02 3.24 -10.42
C PRO A 57 -5.58 3.42 -11.86
N GLU A 58 -5.31 4.67 -12.24
CA GLU A 58 -4.69 5.01 -13.50
C GLU A 58 -3.36 4.25 -13.58
N LEU A 59 -3.38 3.12 -14.29
CA LEU A 59 -2.25 2.26 -14.65
C LEU A 59 -1.34 1.74 -13.52
N GLY A 60 -1.90 1.09 -12.49
CA GLY A 60 -1.13 0.15 -11.66
C GLY A 60 -1.10 -1.25 -12.26
N ARG A 61 -0.12 -1.60 -13.13
CA ARG A 61 0.05 -3.00 -13.58
C ARG A 61 0.50 -3.87 -12.39
N THR A 62 -0.35 -4.80 -11.98
CA THR A 62 0.02 -5.85 -11.02
C THR A 62 0.86 -6.88 -11.76
N VAL A 63 2.16 -6.96 -11.44
CA VAL A 63 3.07 -7.95 -12.03
C VAL A 63 3.24 -9.10 -11.06
N VAL A 64 2.87 -10.31 -11.48
CA VAL A 64 3.15 -11.55 -10.76
C VAL A 64 4.48 -12.08 -11.26
N TYR A 65 5.46 -12.23 -10.36
CA TYR A 65 6.74 -12.86 -10.67
C TYR A 65 6.76 -14.29 -10.11
N CYS A 66 6.81 -15.28 -11.00
CA CYS A 66 7.04 -16.67 -10.64
C CYS A 66 8.48 -17.04 -11.00
N ARG A 67 9.26 -17.51 -10.02
CA ARG A 67 10.57 -18.13 -10.29
C ARG A 67 10.36 -19.58 -10.70
N VAL A 68 11.00 -20.03 -11.78
CA VAL A 68 11.03 -21.44 -12.15
C VAL A 68 12.16 -22.16 -11.40
N SER A 69 11.87 -23.35 -10.87
CA SER A 69 12.82 -24.15 -10.08
C SER A 69 13.90 -24.82 -10.92
N SER A 70 13.69 -24.95 -12.23
CA SER A 70 14.65 -25.53 -13.17
C SER A 70 14.69 -24.75 -14.49
N ARG A 71 15.83 -24.81 -15.18
CA ARG A 71 15.98 -24.18 -16.51
C ARG A 71 15.02 -24.73 -17.56
N ALA A 72 14.60 -26.00 -17.41
CA ALA A 72 13.69 -26.67 -18.34
C ALA A 72 12.26 -26.11 -18.32
N GLN A 73 11.83 -25.48 -17.21
CA GLN A 73 10.50 -24.87 -17.09
C GLN A 73 10.39 -23.47 -17.72
N GLY A 74 11.47 -22.96 -18.32
CA GLY A 74 11.47 -21.65 -18.97
C GLY A 74 10.61 -21.61 -20.22
N ASP A 75 10.49 -22.72 -20.95
CA ASP A 75 9.69 -22.78 -22.18
C ASP A 75 8.18 -22.73 -21.88
N ASP A 76 7.74 -23.42 -20.82
CA ASP A 76 6.36 -23.40 -20.30
C ASP A 76 5.94 -22.03 -19.74
N LEU A 77 6.90 -21.17 -19.37
CA LEU A 77 6.62 -19.81 -18.93
C LEU A 77 6.39 -18.85 -20.11
N ARG A 78 6.99 -19.12 -21.28
CA ARG A 78 6.81 -18.26 -22.46
C ARG A 78 5.45 -18.44 -23.13
N SER A 79 4.72 -19.50 -22.79
CA SER A 79 3.40 -19.85 -23.36
C SER A 79 2.21 -19.48 -22.46
N GLN A 80 2.45 -18.82 -21.32
CA GLN A 80 1.41 -18.38 -20.37
C GLN A 80 1.01 -16.91 -20.54
#